data_AF-V4JP00-F1
#
_entry.id   AF-V4JP00-F1
#
_cell.length_a   1.000
_cell.length_b   1.000
_cell.length_c   1.000
_cell.angle_alpha   90.00
_cell.angle_beta   90.00
_cell.angle_gamma   90.00
#
_symmetry.space_group_name_H-M   'P 1'
#
loop_
_entity.id
_entity.type
_entity.pdbx_description
1 polymer ?
#
loop_
_entity_poly.entity_id
_entity_poly.type
_entity_poly.pdbx_seq_one_letter_code
_entity_poly.pdbx_strand_id
1 'polypeptide(L)'
;MARPIYGQGFFHVLREAIFYTIVFDYADEEMEYQRLLSGPPESLRAEEERLRSEMQSLMDSERVIINGERVRPRVIAARAEVRGEPRRSTATFLVEMPWRPRTGVNVYEDFYEPDVAEYDYVVYWLMPLCASIRSYEMPGRARVEGRLLEVRVRAGTRVEGYESIAFELPEGCLTAP
;
A
#
# COMPACT_ATOMS: atom_id res chain seq x y z
N MET A 1 0.16 21.86 10.21
CA MET A 1 0.67 20.54 9.81
C MET A 1 -0.51 19.61 9.63
N ALA A 2 -0.66 19.06 8.44
CA ALA A 2 -1.69 18.08 8.13
C ALA A 2 -1.55 16.84 9.06
N ARG A 3 -2.64 16.44 9.72
CA ARG A 3 -2.67 15.29 10.65
C ARG A 3 -3.34 14.09 9.98
N PRO A 4 -2.70 12.91 9.92
CA PRO A 4 -3.31 11.73 9.31
C PRO A 4 -4.54 11.29 10.11
N ILE A 5 -5.59 10.90 9.40
CA ILE A 5 -6.88 10.48 9.98
C ILE A 5 -7.35 9.12 9.46
N TYR A 6 -6.90 8.71 8.27
CA TYR A 6 -7.28 7.44 7.68
C TYR A 6 -6.26 6.99 6.62
N GLY A 7 -6.03 5.68 6.53
CA GLY A 7 -5.18 5.07 5.52
C GLY A 7 -5.92 4.06 4.64
N GLN A 8 -5.55 3.96 3.37
CA GLN A 8 -6.05 2.94 2.46
C GLN A 8 -4.91 2.35 1.63
N GLY A 9 -4.83 1.03 1.54
CA GLY A 9 -3.92 0.31 0.65
C GLY A 9 -4.69 -0.52 -0.38
N PHE A 10 -4.32 -0.44 -1.65
CA PHE A 10 -4.95 -1.19 -2.73
C PHE A 10 -3.90 -1.97 -3.52
N PHE A 11 -3.72 -3.24 -3.19
CA PHE A 11 -2.76 -4.14 -3.82
C PHE A 11 -3.41 -4.94 -4.94
N HIS A 12 -2.76 -4.93 -6.10
CA HIS A 12 -3.15 -5.65 -7.30
C HIS A 12 -2.01 -6.56 -7.70
N VAL A 13 -2.24 -7.86 -7.60
CA VAL A 13 -1.24 -8.86 -7.99
C VAL A 13 -1.34 -9.08 -9.50
N LEU A 14 -0.37 -8.57 -10.25
CA LEU A 14 -0.25 -8.72 -11.69
C LEU A 14 0.93 -9.66 -12.03
N ARG A 15 1.13 -9.99 -13.30
CA ARG A 15 2.19 -10.94 -13.70
C ARG A 15 3.58 -10.37 -13.44
N GLU A 16 3.83 -9.15 -13.87
CA GLU A 16 5.17 -8.55 -13.86
C GLU A 16 5.50 -7.89 -12.52
N ALA A 17 4.48 -7.37 -11.83
CA ALA A 17 4.62 -6.65 -10.58
C ALA A 17 3.37 -6.79 -9.72
N ILE A 18 3.53 -6.66 -8.41
CA ILE A 18 2.43 -6.29 -7.53
C ILE A 18 2.37 -4.76 -7.56
N PHE A 19 1.30 -4.22 -8.13
CA PHE A 19 1.07 -2.78 -8.18
C PHE A 19 0.17 -2.39 -7.03
N TYR A 20 0.50 -1.32 -6.33
CA TYR A 20 -0.35 -0.87 -5.24
C TYR A 20 -0.41 0.65 -5.11
N THR A 21 -1.54 1.09 -4.59
CA THR A 21 -1.81 2.49 -4.29
C THR A 21 -2.02 2.62 -2.80
N ILE A 22 -1.26 3.50 -2.15
CA ILE A 22 -1.47 3.89 -0.77
C ILE A 22 -2.05 5.29 -0.76
N VAL A 23 -3.10 5.50 0.02
CA VAL A 23 -3.79 6.78 0.16
C VAL A 23 -3.85 7.11 1.63
N PHE A 24 -3.30 8.25 2.00
CA PHE A 24 -3.48 8.82 3.33
C PHE A 24 -4.40 10.01 3.23
N ASP A 25 -5.36 10.08 4.15
CA ASP A 25 -6.23 11.22 4.33
C ASP A 25 -5.81 11.99 5.58
N TYR A 26 -5.84 13.31 5.46
CA TYR A 26 -5.40 14.22 6.49
C TYR A 26 -6.48 15.25 6.84
N ALA A 27 -6.58 15.56 8.12
CA ALA A 27 -7.15 16.81 8.58
C ALA A 27 -6.09 17.91 8.42
N ASP A 28 -6.34 18.86 7.53
CA ASP A 28 -5.41 19.92 7.13
C ASP A 28 -6.02 21.29 7.43
N GLU A 29 -6.13 21.62 8.73
CA GLU A 29 -6.75 22.88 9.19
C GLU A 29 -6.04 24.13 8.63
N GLU A 30 -4.74 24.00 8.36
CA GLU A 30 -3.92 25.05 7.77
C GLU A 30 -4.03 25.09 6.25
N MET A 31 -4.73 24.15 5.62
CA MET A 31 -4.92 24.08 4.17
C MET A 31 -3.58 24.10 3.42
N GLU A 32 -2.57 23.42 3.95
CA GLU A 32 -1.21 23.37 3.41
C GLU A 32 -1.22 22.92 1.94
N TYR A 33 -1.93 21.83 1.62
CA TYR A 33 -1.97 21.33 0.25
C TYR A 33 -2.82 22.23 -0.66
N GLN A 34 -3.89 22.85 -0.15
CA GLN A 34 -4.64 23.86 -0.92
C GLN A 34 -3.75 25.05 -1.29
N ARG A 35 -2.91 25.54 -0.37
CA ARG A 35 -1.97 26.64 -0.64
C ARG A 35 -0.94 26.23 -1.70
N LEU A 36 -0.42 25.00 -1.65
CA LEU A 36 0.48 24.47 -2.68
C LEU A 36 -0.20 24.38 -4.05
N LEU A 37 -1.43 23.86 -4.11
CA LEU A 37 -2.23 23.76 -5.34
C LEU A 37 -2.58 25.12 -5.95
N SER A 38 -2.79 26.14 -5.10
CA SER A 38 -3.10 27.51 -5.54
C SER A 38 -1.84 28.34 -5.84
N GLY A 39 -0.67 27.81 -5.52
CA GLY A 39 0.63 28.46 -5.67
C GLY A 39 1.34 28.10 -6.99
N PRO A 40 2.64 28.41 -7.09
CA PRO A 40 3.45 28.03 -8.23
C PRO A 40 3.52 26.50 -8.39
N PRO A 41 3.38 25.95 -9.62
CA PRO A 41 3.42 24.51 -9.86
C PRO A 41 4.69 23.81 -9.35
N GLU A 42 5.82 24.53 -9.29
CA GLU A 42 7.10 24.03 -8.81
C GLU A 42 7.07 23.68 -7.32
N SER A 43 6.29 24.43 -6.51
CA SER A 43 6.16 24.19 -5.07
C SER A 43 5.43 22.87 -4.81
N LEU A 44 4.35 22.59 -5.54
CA LEU A 44 3.64 21.31 -5.43
C LEU A 44 4.53 20.15 -5.88
N ARG A 45 5.24 20.30 -7.01
CA ARG A 45 6.16 19.26 -7.50
C ARG A 45 7.28 18.95 -6.51
N ALA A 46 7.83 19.97 -5.86
CA ALA A 46 8.87 19.79 -4.84
C ALA A 46 8.33 19.01 -3.63
N GLU A 47 7.10 19.30 -3.21
CA GLU A 47 6.44 18.57 -2.13
C GLU A 47 6.15 17.11 -2.51
N GLU A 48 5.63 16.86 -3.72
CA GLU A 48 5.39 15.50 -4.20
C GLU A 48 6.69 14.69 -4.30
N GLU A 49 7.80 15.31 -4.70
CA GLU A 49 9.10 14.63 -4.76
C GLU A 49 9.66 14.34 -3.35
N ARG A 50 9.45 15.25 -2.40
CA ARG A 50 9.77 15.03 -0.98
C ARG A 50 8.99 13.83 -0.43
N LEU A 51 7.67 13.82 -0.60
CA LEU A 51 6.80 12.73 -0.17
C LEU A 51 7.21 11.40 -0.80
N ARG A 52 7.48 11.38 -2.12
CA ARG A 52 7.93 10.19 -2.85
C ARG A 52 9.22 9.62 -2.23
N SER A 53 10.17 10.49 -1.91
CA SER A 53 11.48 10.10 -1.34
C SER A 53 11.35 9.60 0.09
N GLU A 54 10.52 10.23 0.92
CA GLU A 54 10.25 9.80 2.30
C GLU A 54 9.56 8.43 2.33
N MET A 55 8.55 8.23 1.48
CA MET A 55 7.87 6.93 1.37
C MET A 55 8.83 5.84 0.87
N GLN A 56 9.71 6.16 -0.09
CA GLN A 56 10.72 5.19 -0.53
C GLN A 56 11.66 4.82 0.61
N SER A 57 12.10 5.79 1.42
CA SER A 57 12.96 5.53 2.57
C SER A 57 12.28 4.64 3.62
N LEU A 58 10.96 4.82 3.83
CA LEU A 58 10.19 3.96 4.73
C LEU A 58 10.18 2.53 4.20
N MET A 59 9.82 2.33 2.93
CA MET A 59 9.77 1.01 2.30
C MET A 59 11.14 0.33 2.21
N ASP A 60 12.22 1.10 2.05
CA ASP A 60 13.58 0.56 2.03
C ASP A 60 14.02 0.00 3.40
N SER A 61 13.37 0.45 4.48
CA SER A 61 13.60 -0.09 5.83
C SER A 61 12.91 -1.44 6.05
N GLU A 62 11.86 -1.72 5.28
CA GLU A 62 11.07 -2.95 5.35
C GLU A 62 11.78 -4.12 4.66
N ARG A 63 11.54 -5.34 5.13
CA ARG A 63 12.01 -6.57 4.50
C ARG A 63 10.86 -7.31 3.85
N VAL A 64 10.67 -7.04 2.57
CA VAL A 64 9.74 -7.82 1.76
C VAL A 64 10.40 -9.06 1.17
N ILE A 65 9.74 -10.21 1.32
CA ILE A 65 10.13 -11.50 0.75
C ILE A 65 8.95 -12.05 -0.05
N ILE A 66 9.21 -12.47 -1.29
CA ILE A 66 8.21 -13.14 -2.11
C ILE A 66 8.81 -14.45 -2.60
N ASN A 67 8.14 -15.57 -2.32
CA ASN A 67 8.61 -16.91 -2.68
C ASN A 67 10.02 -17.24 -2.15
N GLY A 68 10.42 -16.64 -1.03
CA GLY A 68 11.76 -16.78 -0.43
C GLY A 68 12.83 -15.84 -1.01
N GLU A 69 12.50 -15.02 -2.01
CA GLU A 69 13.40 -14.02 -2.59
C GLU A 69 13.13 -12.64 -2.00
N ARG A 70 14.18 -11.93 -1.57
CA ARG A 70 14.06 -10.52 -1.12
C ARG A 70 13.67 -9.66 -2.32
N VAL A 71 12.61 -8.87 -2.15
CA VAL A 71 12.12 -7.92 -3.14
C VAL A 71 12.18 -6.50 -2.54
N ARG A 72 12.28 -5.49 -3.38
CA ARG A 72 12.22 -4.08 -2.98
C ARG A 72 11.10 -3.36 -3.72
N PRO A 73 10.12 -2.79 -3.01
CA PRO A 73 9.16 -1.89 -3.61
C PRO A 73 9.80 -0.61 -4.15
N ARG A 74 9.17 -0.02 -5.15
CA ARG A 74 9.58 1.24 -5.77
C ARG A 74 8.42 2.21 -5.83
N VAL A 75 8.57 3.35 -5.16
CA VAL A 75 7.59 4.45 -5.22
C VAL A 75 7.77 5.18 -6.54
N ILE A 76 6.83 4.94 -7.47
CA ILE A 76 6.81 5.51 -8.81
C ILE A 76 6.48 7.00 -8.75
N ALA A 77 5.51 7.36 -7.92
CA ALA A 77 5.03 8.74 -7.79
C ALA A 77 4.34 8.94 -6.45
N ALA A 78 4.34 10.19 -5.98
CA ALA A 78 3.44 10.69 -4.96
C ALA A 78 2.59 11.82 -5.54
N ARG A 79 1.37 12.00 -5.02
CA ARG A 79 0.45 13.09 -5.36
C ARG A 79 -0.08 13.72 -4.10
N ALA A 80 0.00 15.05 -4.03
CA ALA A 80 -0.55 15.84 -2.94
C ALA A 80 -1.78 16.60 -3.46
N GLU A 81 -2.95 16.30 -2.90
CA GLU A 81 -4.23 16.83 -3.38
C GLU A 81 -5.16 17.24 -2.25
N VAL A 82 -6.26 17.88 -2.61
CA VAL A 82 -7.38 18.18 -1.72
C VAL A 82 -8.49 17.15 -1.94
N ARG A 83 -9.01 16.58 -0.84
CA ARG A 83 -10.09 15.59 -0.83
C ARG A 83 -11.45 16.28 -0.75
N GLY A 84 -11.84 16.90 -1.85
CA GLY A 84 -13.14 17.56 -2.03
C GLY A 84 -13.29 18.92 -1.34
N GLU A 85 -12.73 19.11 -0.13
CA GLU A 85 -12.77 20.37 0.62
C GLU A 85 -11.38 20.83 1.08
N PRO A 86 -11.04 22.13 1.06
CA PRO A 86 -9.67 22.64 1.31
C PRO A 86 -8.99 22.20 2.61
N ARG A 87 -9.76 21.83 3.64
CA ARG A 87 -9.24 21.38 4.94
C ARG A 87 -9.12 19.86 5.07
N ARG A 88 -9.42 19.13 3.99
CA ARG A 88 -9.16 17.70 3.87
C ARG A 88 -8.17 17.51 2.74
N SER A 89 -7.02 17.00 3.09
CA SER A 89 -5.93 16.78 2.15
C SER A 89 -5.66 15.29 2.02
N THR A 90 -5.05 14.90 0.90
CA THR A 90 -4.71 13.50 0.63
C THR A 90 -3.34 13.39 0.00
N ALA A 91 -2.56 12.41 0.46
CA ALA A 91 -1.32 12.01 -0.18
C ALA A 91 -1.51 10.62 -0.77
N THR A 92 -1.33 10.50 -2.09
CA THR A 92 -1.48 9.23 -2.82
C THR A 92 -0.12 8.78 -3.34
N PHE A 93 0.25 7.54 -3.06
CA PHE A 93 1.49 6.91 -3.48
C PHE A 93 1.20 5.79 -4.47
N LEU A 94 1.87 5.82 -5.62
CA LEU A 94 1.81 4.77 -6.63
C LEU A 94 3.10 3.96 -6.54
N VAL A 95 2.95 2.67 -6.30
CA VAL A 95 4.07 1.80 -5.94
C VAL A 95 4.01 0.53 -6.77
N GLU A 96 5.17 0.07 -7.19
CA GLU A 96 5.31 -1.24 -7.82
C GLU A 96 6.31 -2.08 -7.04
N MET A 97 6.07 -3.38 -7.06
CA MET A 97 6.95 -4.35 -6.45
C MET A 97 7.14 -5.52 -7.44
N PRO A 98 8.25 -5.52 -8.19
CA PRO A 98 8.55 -6.57 -9.16
C PRO A 98 8.65 -7.93 -8.46
N TRP A 99 8.07 -8.97 -9.05
CA TRP A 99 8.10 -10.30 -8.46
C TRP A 99 8.15 -11.38 -9.54
N ARG A 100 8.40 -12.63 -9.11
CA ARG A 100 8.45 -13.80 -9.98
C ARG A 100 7.36 -14.78 -9.56
N PRO A 101 6.19 -14.77 -10.23
CA PRO A 101 5.15 -15.75 -9.95
C PRO A 101 5.64 -17.15 -10.28
N ARG A 102 5.20 -18.13 -9.49
CA ARG A 102 5.37 -19.56 -9.78
C ARG A 102 4.01 -20.25 -9.85
N THR A 103 3.92 -21.32 -10.63
CA THR A 103 2.77 -22.23 -10.57
C THR A 103 2.70 -22.86 -9.16
N GLY A 104 1.48 -22.98 -8.64
CA GLY A 104 1.21 -23.45 -7.28
C GLY A 104 1.19 -22.31 -6.26
N VAL A 105 1.60 -22.61 -5.03
CA VAL A 105 1.51 -21.68 -3.89
C VAL A 105 2.60 -20.61 -3.98
N ASN A 106 2.18 -19.35 -3.95
CA ASN A 106 3.03 -18.18 -3.82
C ASN A 106 2.84 -17.58 -2.43
N VAL A 107 3.91 -17.06 -1.84
CA VAL A 107 3.88 -16.46 -0.50
C VAL A 107 4.51 -15.08 -0.56
N TYR A 108 3.76 -14.08 -0.13
CA TYR A 108 4.25 -12.75 0.20
C TYR A 108 4.45 -12.66 1.70
N GLU A 109 5.57 -12.09 2.12
CA GLU A 109 5.90 -11.81 3.51
C GLU A 109 6.51 -10.43 3.59
N ASP A 110 6.14 -9.67 4.61
CA ASP A 110 6.77 -8.40 4.93
C ASP A 110 7.10 -8.32 6.42
N PHE A 111 8.25 -7.73 6.71
CA PHE A 111 8.78 -7.55 8.05
C PHE A 111 9.18 -6.09 8.24
N TYR A 112 8.63 -5.47 9.27
CA TYR A 112 8.81 -4.05 9.58
C TYR A 112 8.90 -3.85 11.09
N GLU A 113 9.20 -2.62 11.51
CA GLU A 113 9.29 -2.33 12.95
C GLU A 113 7.90 -2.43 13.60
N PRO A 114 7.77 -3.15 14.74
CA PRO A 114 6.49 -3.24 15.44
C PRO A 114 6.02 -1.87 15.96
N ASP A 115 4.76 -1.54 15.72
CA ASP A 115 4.20 -0.22 16.06
C ASP A 115 2.74 -0.32 16.54
N VAL A 116 2.14 0.80 16.91
CA VAL A 116 0.72 0.93 17.23
C VAL A 116 0.06 1.82 16.19
N ALA A 117 -0.98 1.30 15.53
CA ALA A 117 -1.70 2.04 14.50
C ALA A 117 -2.23 3.38 15.06
N GLU A 118 -1.75 4.51 14.56
CA GLU A 118 -2.17 5.84 15.04
C GLU A 118 -3.58 6.22 14.57
N TYR A 119 -4.03 5.64 13.46
CA TYR A 119 -5.33 5.88 12.83
C TYR A 119 -5.89 4.58 12.26
N ASP A 120 -7.19 4.59 11.95
CA ASP A 120 -7.83 3.48 11.26
C ASP A 120 -7.28 3.37 9.83
N TYR A 121 -7.09 2.15 9.34
CA TYR A 121 -6.78 1.92 7.94
C TYR A 121 -7.39 0.65 7.40
N VAL A 122 -7.50 0.57 6.07
CA VAL A 122 -7.98 -0.61 5.35
C VAL A 122 -7.01 -0.97 4.24
N VAL A 123 -6.71 -2.26 4.10
CA VAL A 123 -5.89 -2.78 3.01
C VAL A 123 -6.70 -3.80 2.22
N TYR A 124 -6.64 -3.68 0.89
CA TYR A 124 -7.27 -4.60 -0.04
C TYR A 124 -6.19 -5.28 -0.86
N TRP A 125 -6.24 -6.60 -0.91
CA TRP A 125 -5.41 -7.43 -1.76
C TRP A 125 -6.28 -8.13 -2.78
N LEU A 126 -6.10 -7.77 -4.04
CA LEU A 126 -6.85 -8.31 -5.16
C LEU A 126 -5.98 -9.25 -5.98
N MET A 127 -6.20 -10.55 -5.82
CA MET A 127 -5.47 -11.60 -6.55
C MET A 127 -5.95 -11.71 -8.00
N PRO A 128 -5.19 -12.34 -8.92
CA PRO A 128 -5.64 -12.63 -10.28
C PRO A 128 -6.94 -13.43 -10.31
N LEU A 129 -7.68 -13.37 -11.43
CA LEU A 129 -8.96 -14.10 -11.58
C LEU A 129 -8.83 -15.62 -11.37
N CYS A 130 -7.69 -16.19 -11.77
CA CYS A 130 -7.40 -17.62 -11.62
C CYS A 130 -6.89 -18.01 -10.23
N ALA A 131 -6.62 -17.03 -9.35
CA ALA A 131 -5.95 -17.28 -8.09
C ALA A 131 -6.94 -17.56 -6.95
N SER A 132 -6.48 -18.34 -5.96
CA SER A 132 -7.21 -18.57 -4.71
C SER A 132 -6.35 -18.26 -3.50
N ILE A 133 -6.88 -17.48 -2.56
CA ILE A 133 -6.21 -17.17 -1.29
C ILE A 133 -6.22 -18.42 -0.40
N ARG A 134 -5.05 -18.80 0.14
CA ARG A 134 -4.86 -20.00 0.95
C ARG A 134 -4.79 -19.69 2.44
N SER A 135 -3.99 -18.69 2.80
CA SER A 135 -3.85 -18.21 4.19
C SER A 135 -3.33 -16.78 4.22
N TYR A 136 -3.45 -16.14 5.36
CA TYR A 136 -2.89 -14.81 5.62
C TYR A 136 -2.60 -14.66 7.12
N GLU A 137 -1.62 -13.82 7.43
CA GLU A 137 -1.31 -13.35 8.77
C GLU A 137 -1.19 -11.83 8.70
N MET A 138 -2.13 -11.12 9.31
CA MET A 138 -2.27 -9.67 9.17
C MET A 138 -2.81 -9.09 10.48
N PRO A 139 -2.42 -7.86 10.85
CA PRO A 139 -3.01 -7.17 11.99
C PRO A 139 -4.50 -6.87 11.73
N GLY A 140 -5.31 -6.90 12.79
CA GLY A 140 -6.72 -6.49 12.74
C GLY A 140 -7.70 -7.53 12.20
N ARG A 141 -8.80 -7.07 11.61
CA ARG A 141 -9.91 -7.93 11.15
C ARG A 141 -9.82 -8.13 9.65
N ALA A 142 -9.56 -9.38 9.26
CA ALA A 142 -9.51 -9.80 7.87
C ALA A 142 -10.81 -10.48 7.39
N ARG A 143 -11.12 -10.34 6.11
CA ARG A 143 -12.24 -11.00 5.42
C ARG A 143 -11.81 -11.36 4.00
N VAL A 144 -12.13 -12.58 3.56
CA VAL A 144 -11.88 -13.05 2.19
C VAL A 144 -13.21 -13.15 1.44
N GLU A 145 -13.26 -12.56 0.24
CA GLU A 145 -14.38 -12.66 -0.69
C GLU A 145 -13.88 -13.06 -2.09
N GLY A 146 -13.94 -14.35 -2.40
CA GLY A 146 -13.38 -14.90 -3.63
C GLY A 146 -11.87 -14.64 -3.70
N ARG A 147 -11.45 -13.75 -4.60
CA ARG A 147 -10.04 -13.36 -4.83
C ARG A 147 -9.61 -12.08 -4.11
N LEU A 148 -10.50 -11.48 -3.32
CA LEU A 148 -10.25 -10.27 -2.54
C LEU A 148 -9.99 -10.62 -1.08
N LEU A 149 -8.90 -10.14 -0.53
CA LEU A 149 -8.66 -10.07 0.92
C LEU A 149 -8.80 -8.60 1.35
N GLU A 150 -9.70 -8.34 2.29
CA GLU A 150 -9.87 -7.05 2.94
C GLU A 150 -9.39 -7.17 4.40
N VAL A 151 -8.52 -6.26 4.82
CA VAL A 151 -8.01 -6.17 6.19
C VAL A 151 -8.34 -4.78 6.74
N ARG A 152 -9.05 -4.72 7.87
CA ARG A 152 -9.34 -3.49 8.59
C ARG A 152 -8.58 -3.45 9.89
N VAL A 153 -7.82 -2.39 10.10
CA VAL A 153 -7.08 -2.14 11.34
C VAL A 153 -7.63 -0.89 12.01
N ARG A 154 -7.84 -0.98 13.32
CA ARG A 154 -8.35 0.12 14.14
C ARG A 154 -7.18 0.87 14.76
N ALA A 155 -7.32 2.18 14.93
CA ALA A 155 -6.40 2.95 15.76
C ALA A 155 -6.22 2.30 17.14
N GLY A 156 -4.98 2.26 17.64
CA GLY A 156 -4.59 1.57 18.87
C GLY A 156 -4.31 0.07 18.70
N THR A 157 -4.47 -0.51 17.51
CA THR A 157 -4.09 -1.91 17.26
C THR A 157 -2.57 -2.04 17.25
N ARG A 158 -2.03 -2.97 18.05
CA ARG A 158 -0.61 -3.34 18.00
C ARG A 158 -0.34 -4.12 16.71
N VAL A 159 0.70 -3.73 16.00
CA VAL A 159 1.21 -4.41 14.82
C VAL A 159 2.56 -5.02 15.17
N GLU A 160 2.70 -6.33 14.97
CA GLU A 160 3.84 -7.12 15.48
C GLU A 160 5.08 -7.07 14.58
N GLY A 161 5.03 -6.31 13.47
CA GLY A 161 6.15 -6.19 12.54
C GLY A 161 6.32 -7.37 11.58
N TYR A 162 5.25 -8.15 11.38
CA TYR A 162 5.20 -9.22 10.39
C TYR A 162 3.81 -9.33 9.78
N GLU A 163 3.78 -9.54 8.47
CA GLU A 163 2.56 -9.90 7.77
C GLU A 163 2.85 -10.85 6.61
N SER A 164 1.88 -11.72 6.28
CA SER A 164 2.01 -12.65 5.16
C SER A 164 0.70 -12.96 4.45
N ILE A 165 0.80 -13.34 3.18
CA ILE A 165 -0.31 -13.85 2.37
C ILE A 165 0.20 -15.01 1.53
N ALA A 166 -0.45 -16.17 1.64
CA ALA A 166 -0.26 -17.29 0.73
C ALA A 166 -1.45 -17.41 -0.22
N PHE A 167 -1.19 -17.53 -1.52
CA PHE A 167 -2.21 -17.71 -2.54
C PHE A 167 -1.71 -18.67 -3.63
N GLU A 168 -2.63 -19.36 -4.30
CA GLU A 168 -2.29 -20.34 -5.32
C GLU A 168 -2.58 -19.80 -6.72
N LEU A 169 -1.64 -20.03 -7.63
CA LEU A 169 -1.76 -19.78 -9.06
C LEU A 169 -1.77 -21.14 -9.79
N PRO A 170 -2.88 -21.56 -10.43
CA PRO A 170 -2.89 -22.79 -11.22
C PRO A 170 -1.99 -22.68 -12.45
N GLU A 171 -1.73 -23.81 -13.12
CA GLU A 171 -0.98 -23.83 -14.38
C GLU A 171 -1.67 -22.93 -15.43
N GLY A 172 -0.89 -22.16 -16.18
CA GLY A 172 -1.42 -21.17 -17.12
C GLY A 172 -2.00 -19.91 -16.47
N CYS A 173 -2.03 -19.81 -15.14
CA CYS A 173 -2.41 -18.57 -14.47
C CYS A 173 -1.35 -17.50 -14.74
N LEU A 174 -1.80 -16.31 -15.16
CA LEU A 174 -0.93 -15.21 -15.57
C LEU A 174 -0.07 -15.50 -16.82
N THR A 175 -0.43 -16.44 -17.70
CA THR A 175 0.17 -16.50 -19.06
C THR A 175 -0.46 -15.46 -19.98
N ALA A 176 0.26 -15.03 -21.01
CA ALA A 176 -0.31 -14.09 -21.99
C ALA A 176 -1.33 -14.90 -22.81
N PRO A 177 -2.43 -14.29 -23.28
CA PRO A 177 -3.25 -14.93 -24.29
C PRO A 177 -2.41 -15.32 -25.51
#